data_AF-A0A415Z9U8-F1
#
_entry.id   AF-A0A415Z9U8-F1
#
_cell.length_a   1.000
_cell.length_b   1.000
_cell.length_c   1.000
_cell.angle_alpha   90.00
_cell.angle_beta   90.00
_cell.angle_gamma   90.00
#
_symmetry.space_group_name_H-M   'P 1'
#
loop_
_entity.id
_entity.type
_entity.pdbx_description
1 polymer ?
#
loop_
_entity_poly.entity_id
_entity_poly.type
_entity_poly.pdbx_seq_one_letter_code
_entity_poly.pdbx_strand_id
1 'polypeptide(L)'
;MKINGIKALDYQCQGDSLTLTLTETTFDAVSNLNTALVEVRTDDGDLVEAHGGYALRAITYDKDKQTYTVACTTAADDTTAQAISQLTTMVEELKVSNEALASQVDYVAMMTDTDMEGE
;
A
#
# COMPACT_ATOMS: atom_id res chain seq x y z
N MET A 1 -20.12 -4.21 -13.03
CA MET A 1 -19.31 -4.12 -11.81
C MET A 1 -19.62 -2.82 -11.09
N LYS A 2 -19.27 -2.74 -9.80
CA LYS A 2 -19.52 -1.58 -8.96
C LYS A 2 -18.25 -1.19 -8.21
N ILE A 3 -18.02 0.11 -8.05
CA ILE A 3 -16.93 0.67 -7.26
C ILE A 3 -17.55 1.46 -6.12
N ASN A 4 -17.31 1.04 -4.88
CA ASN A 4 -17.97 1.57 -3.68
C ASN A 4 -19.51 1.68 -3.83
N GLY A 5 -20.11 0.68 -4.49
CA GLY A 5 -21.54 0.62 -4.75
C GLY A 5 -22.03 1.43 -5.96
N ILE A 6 -21.17 2.23 -6.60
CA ILE A 6 -21.49 3.00 -7.81
C ILE A 6 -21.19 2.16 -9.05
N LYS A 7 -22.06 2.18 -10.06
CA LYS A 7 -21.82 1.45 -11.30
C LYS A 7 -20.57 1.97 -12.01
N ALA A 8 -19.69 1.05 -12.38
CA ALA A 8 -18.43 1.37 -13.06
C ALA A 8 -18.33 0.64 -14.38
N LEU A 9 -17.82 1.34 -15.39
CA LEU A 9 -17.53 0.80 -16.71
C LEU A 9 -16.12 0.22 -16.78
N ASP A 10 -15.16 0.90 -16.16
CA ASP A 10 -13.75 0.51 -16.15
C ASP A 10 -13.03 1.09 -14.92
N TYR A 11 -11.90 0.50 -14.56
CA TYR A 11 -10.93 1.09 -13.63
C TYR A 11 -9.51 0.71 -14.06
N GLN A 12 -8.56 1.62 -13.85
CA GLN A 12 -7.17 1.43 -14.24
C GLN A 12 -6.25 1.82 -13.09
N CYS A 13 -5.48 0.86 -12.61
CA CYS A 13 -4.41 1.07 -11.64
C CYS A 13 -3.08 1.13 -12.38
N GLN A 14 -2.36 2.25 -12.27
CA GLN A 14 -1.07 2.49 -12.91
C GLN A 14 -0.09 3.07 -11.89
N GLY A 15 0.68 2.20 -11.24
CA GLY A 15 1.60 2.58 -10.16
C GLY A 15 0.84 3.28 -9.03
N ASP A 16 1.13 4.58 -8.86
CA ASP A 16 0.56 5.42 -7.81
C ASP A 16 -0.77 6.07 -8.20
N SER A 17 -1.26 5.84 -9.42
CA SER A 17 -2.51 6.44 -9.91
C SER A 17 -3.61 5.40 -10.09
N LEU A 18 -4.82 5.77 -9.69
CA LEU A 18 -6.03 5.01 -9.90
C LEU A 18 -7.04 5.89 -10.64
N THR A 19 -7.49 5.43 -11.81
CA THR A 19 -8.54 6.09 -12.59
C THR A 19 -9.79 5.24 -12.59
N LEU A 20 -10.94 5.84 -12.27
CA LEU A 20 -12.24 5.15 -12.22
C LEU A 20 -13.18 5.77 -13.26
N THR A 21 -13.84 4.93 -14.06
CA THR A 21 -14.90 5.36 -14.99
C THR A 21 -16.26 4.95 -14.44
N LEU A 22 -16.97 5.89 -13.85
CA LEU A 22 -18.26 5.69 -13.19
C LEU A 22 -19.41 6.16 -14.09
N THR A 23 -20.55 5.48 -13.99
CA THR A 23 -21.78 5.81 -14.73
C THR A 23 -23.00 5.67 -13.83
N GLU A 24 -24.17 6.11 -14.32
CA GLU A 24 -25.46 6.00 -13.61
C GLU A 24 -25.39 6.57 -12.17
N THR A 25 -24.70 7.71 -12.04
CA THR A 25 -24.40 8.34 -10.76
C THR A 25 -24.46 9.87 -10.88
N THR A 26 -24.34 10.56 -9.75
CA THR A 26 -24.33 12.02 -9.66
C THR A 26 -22.97 12.54 -9.21
N PHE A 27 -22.68 13.81 -9.49
CA PHE A 27 -21.45 14.43 -9.00
C PHE A 27 -21.33 14.35 -7.48
N ASP A 28 -22.43 14.54 -6.74
CA ASP A 28 -22.45 14.46 -5.28
C ASP A 28 -21.97 13.08 -4.78
N ALA A 29 -22.51 12.00 -5.35
CA ALA A 29 -22.09 10.63 -5.01
C ALA A 29 -20.62 10.36 -5.38
N VAL A 30 -20.15 10.89 -6.52
CA VAL A 30 -18.76 10.73 -6.97
C VAL A 30 -17.79 11.57 -6.12
N SER A 31 -18.17 12.77 -5.71
CA SER A 31 -17.35 13.66 -4.86
C SER A 31 -17.19 13.16 -3.44
N ASN A 32 -18.17 12.39 -2.95
CA ASN A 32 -18.16 11.73 -1.64
C ASN A 32 -17.66 10.27 -1.71
N LEU A 33 -17.06 9.86 -2.83
CA LEU A 33 -16.51 8.50 -2.96
C LEU A 33 -15.42 8.29 -1.89
N ASN A 34 -15.51 7.19 -1.15
CA ASN A 34 -14.47 6.80 -0.20
C ASN A 34 -13.19 6.37 -0.96
N THR A 35 -12.29 7.30 -1.26
CA THR A 35 -11.03 6.96 -1.96
C THR A 35 -10.00 6.32 -1.04
N ALA A 36 -10.14 6.45 0.29
CA ALA A 36 -9.23 5.78 1.23
C ALA A 36 -9.34 4.25 1.14
N LEU A 37 -10.52 3.74 0.76
CA LEU A 37 -10.74 2.34 0.43
C LEU A 37 -11.72 2.23 -0.76
N VAL A 38 -11.17 1.90 -1.93
CA VAL A 38 -11.92 1.68 -3.17
C VAL A 38 -12.14 0.18 -3.34
N GLU A 39 -13.37 -0.27 -3.14
CA GLU A 39 -13.79 -1.65 -3.34
C GLU A 39 -14.39 -1.82 -4.74
N VAL A 40 -13.82 -2.74 -5.52
CA VAL A 40 -14.36 -3.20 -6.80
C VAL A 40 -15.15 -4.48 -6.53
N ARG A 41 -16.44 -4.46 -6.85
CA ARG A 41 -17.37 -5.58 -6.65
C ARG A 41 -18.02 -5.99 -7.97
N THR A 42 -18.41 -7.26 -8.08
CA THR A 42 -19.29 -7.73 -9.16
C THR A 42 -20.66 -7.05 -9.04
N ASP A 43 -21.50 -7.14 -10.08
CA ASP A 43 -22.86 -6.59 -10.01
C ASP A 43 -23.71 -7.27 -8.93
N ASP A 44 -23.41 -8.54 -8.63
CA ASP A 44 -24.03 -9.38 -7.59
C ASP A 44 -23.48 -9.09 -6.18
N GLY A 45 -22.39 -8.32 -6.07
CA GLY A 45 -21.86 -7.81 -4.79
C GLY A 45 -20.62 -8.51 -4.25
N ASP A 46 -20.13 -9.56 -4.92
CA ASP A 46 -18.89 -10.24 -4.56
C ASP A 46 -17.70 -9.30 -4.69
N LEU A 47 -16.79 -9.31 -3.71
CA LEU A 47 -15.56 -8.52 -3.76
C LEU A 47 -14.61 -9.10 -4.81
N VAL A 48 -14.20 -8.26 -5.76
CA VAL A 48 -13.21 -8.61 -6.80
C VAL A 48 -11.83 -8.12 -6.37
N GLU A 49 -11.72 -6.83 -6.03
CA GLU A 49 -10.45 -6.19 -5.68
C GLU A 49 -10.68 -5.03 -4.71
N ALA A 50 -9.68 -4.69 -3.91
CA ALA A 50 -9.73 -3.56 -2.99
C ALA A 50 -8.41 -2.76 -3.06
N HIS A 51 -8.54 -1.45 -3.30
CA HIS A 51 -7.43 -0.52 -3.38
C HIS A 51 -7.50 0.47 -2.22
N GLY A 52 -6.47 0.48 -1.37
CA GLY A 52 -6.36 1.39 -0.23
C GLY A 52 -5.44 2.58 -0.49
N GLY A 53 -5.60 3.63 0.31
CA GLY A 53 -4.60 4.70 0.41
C GLY A 53 -4.62 5.68 -0.75
N TYR A 54 -5.74 5.85 -1.44
CA TYR A 54 -5.88 6.85 -2.50
C TYR A 54 -6.55 8.13 -1.99
N ALA A 55 -6.15 9.27 -2.54
CA ALA A 55 -6.87 10.52 -2.40
C ALA A 55 -7.41 10.99 -3.75
N LEU A 56 -8.64 11.48 -3.73
CA LEU A 56 -9.27 12.13 -4.88
C LEU A 56 -8.41 13.32 -5.35
N ARG A 57 -8.13 13.40 -6.65
CA ARG A 57 -7.40 14.52 -7.28
C ARG A 57 -8.29 15.32 -8.22
N ALA A 58 -9.08 14.65 -9.04
CA ALA A 58 -9.98 15.31 -9.98
C ALA A 58 -11.20 14.45 -10.30
N ILE A 59 -12.30 15.13 -10.66
CA ILE A 59 -13.50 14.53 -11.23
C ILE A 59 -13.79 15.26 -12.53
N THR A 60 -13.85 14.51 -13.62
CA THR A 60 -14.22 15.03 -14.95
C THR A 60 -15.51 14.37 -15.41
N TYR A 61 -16.48 15.16 -15.86
CA TYR A 61 -17.72 14.63 -16.43
C TYR A 61 -17.70 14.73 -17.95
N ASP A 62 -17.81 13.58 -18.62
CA ASP A 62 -17.99 13.47 -20.06
C ASP A 62 -19.50 13.46 -20.36
N LYS A 63 -20.01 14.54 -20.96
CA LYS A 63 -21.45 14.70 -21.25
C LYS A 63 -21.93 13.79 -22.37
N ASP A 64 -21.07 13.48 -23.34
CA ASP A 64 -21.42 12.68 -24.50
C ASP A 64 -21.56 11.20 -24.11
N LYS A 65 -20.66 10.73 -23.24
CA LYS A 65 -20.70 9.36 -22.70
C LYS A 65 -21.56 9.21 -21.45
N GLN A 66 -21.92 10.33 -20.83
CA GLN A 66 -22.62 10.40 -19.54
C GLN A 66 -21.85 9.70 -18.40
N THR A 67 -20.52 9.86 -18.37
CA THR A 67 -19.64 9.17 -17.42
C THR A 67 -18.81 10.15 -16.60
N TYR A 68 -18.51 9.80 -15.35
CA TYR A 68 -17.53 10.49 -14.52
C TYR A 68 -16.20 9.73 -14.56
N THR A 69 -15.13 10.44 -14.90
CA THR A 69 -13.75 9.97 -14.73
C THR A 69 -13.21 10.55 -13.43
N VAL A 70 -12.87 9.67 -12.50
CA VAL A 70 -12.29 10.02 -11.21
C VAL A 70 -10.81 9.71 -11.28
N ALA A 71 -9.97 10.73 -11.10
CA ALA A 71 -8.53 10.57 -10.98
C ALA A 71 -8.16 10.60 -9.50
N CYS A 72 -7.53 9.52 -9.05
CA CYS A 72 -7.01 9.35 -7.72
C CYS A 72 -5.50 9.10 -7.79
N THR A 73 -4.78 9.53 -6.76
CA THR A 73 -3.37 9.17 -6.57
C THR A 73 -3.18 8.67 -5.16
N THR A 74 -2.21 7.78 -4.93
CA THR A 74 -1.87 7.34 -3.59
C THR A 74 -1.62 8.57 -2.72
N ALA A 75 -2.41 8.69 -1.66
CA ALA A 75 -2.02 9.53 -0.55
C ALA A 75 -0.80 8.84 0.05
N ALA A 76 0.38 9.42 -0.14
CA ALA A 76 1.43 9.17 0.81
C ALA A 76 0.86 9.66 2.14
N ASP A 77 0.31 8.76 2.96
CA ASP A 77 0.30 9.03 4.38
C ASP A 77 1.79 9.08 4.73
N ASP A 78 2.36 10.29 4.75
CA ASP A 78 3.76 10.52 5.08
C ASP A 78 4.15 9.77 6.36
N THR A 79 3.17 9.54 7.25
CA THR A 79 3.24 8.69 8.43
C THR A 79 3.57 7.22 8.13
N THR A 80 2.97 6.61 7.10
CA THR A 80 3.25 5.23 6.68
C THR A 80 4.64 5.12 6.04
N ALA A 81 5.00 6.08 5.18
CA ALA A 81 6.34 6.15 4.59
C ALA A 81 7.43 6.37 5.68
N GLN A 82 7.14 7.22 6.68
CA GLN A 82 7.99 7.41 7.86
C GLN A 82 8.10 6.14 8.70
N ALA A 83 6.99 5.43 8.96
CA ALA A 83 7.00 4.18 9.71
C ALA A 83 7.83 3.09 9.01
N ILE A 84 7.72 2.98 7.69
CA ILE A 84 8.55 2.06 6.89
C ILE A 84 10.04 2.46 6.96
N SER A 85 10.35 3.75 6.90
CA SER A 85 11.72 4.26 7.03
C SER A 85 12.32 3.97 8.41
N GLN A 86 11.51 4.10 9.47
CA GLN A 86 11.91 3.76 10.84
C GLN A 86 12.16 2.25 10.99
N LEU A 87 11.27 1.40 10.48
CA LEU A 87 11.46 -0.06 10.51
C LEU A 87 12.71 -0.49 9.73
N THR A 88 12.98 0.13 8.59
CA THR A 88 14.20 -0.14 7.79
C THR A 88 15.47 0.18 8.60
N THR A 89 15.49 1.33 9.27
CA THR A 89 16.61 1.73 10.14
C THR A 89 16.83 0.72 11.28
N MET A 90 15.76 0.32 11.97
CA MET A 90 15.86 -0.68 13.04
C MET A 90 16.37 -2.04 12.56
N VAL A 91 15.99 -2.47 11.35
CA VAL A 91 16.48 -3.71 10.74
C VAL A 91 17.97 -3.63 10.42
N GLU A 92 18.45 -2.50 9.91
CA GLU A 92 19.89 -2.28 9.65
C GLU A 92 20.72 -2.30 10.95
N GLU A 93 20.24 -1.62 11.99
CA GLU A 93 20.89 -1.63 13.32
C GLU A 93 20.93 -3.04 13.92
N LEU A 94 19.83 -3.80 13.83
CA LEU A 94 19.76 -5.19 14.30
C LEU A 94 20.74 -6.09 13.54
N LYS A 95 20.89 -5.89 12.22
CA LYS A 95 21.85 -6.65 11.41
C LYS A 95 23.29 -6.41 11.89
N VAL A 96 23.68 -5.14 12.10
CA VAL A 96 25.01 -4.78 12.62
C VAL A 96 25.25 -5.41 14.00
N SER A 97 24.26 -5.32 14.89
CA SER A 97 24.34 -5.90 16.23
C SER A 97 24.54 -7.43 16.18
N ASN A 98 23.82 -8.12 15.29
CA ASN A 98 23.95 -9.57 15.14
C ASN A 98 25.31 -9.99 14.57
N GLU A 99 25.87 -9.25 13.61
CA GLU A 99 27.22 -9.51 13.08
C GLU A 99 28.29 -9.32 14.18
N ALA A 100 28.14 -8.29 15.00
CA ALA A 100 29.02 -8.06 16.15
C ALA A 100 28.88 -9.15 17.22
N LEU A 101 27.67 -9.65 17.46
CA LEU A 101 27.41 -10.72 18.42
C LEU A 101 28.00 -12.05 17.92
N ALA A 102 27.84 -12.37 16.63
CA ALA A 102 28.44 -13.56 16.02
C ALA A 102 29.97 -13.54 16.19
N SER A 103 30.61 -12.39 15.94
CA SER A 103 32.05 -12.24 16.13
C SER A 103 32.49 -12.45 17.60
N GLN A 104 31.67 -12.02 18.57
CA GLN A 104 31.93 -12.25 19.99
C GLN A 104 31.78 -13.72 20.37
N VAL A 105 30.77 -14.41 19.84
CA VAL A 105 30.57 -15.85 20.05
C VAL A 105 31.76 -16.63 19.51
N ASP A 106 32.24 -16.30 18.30
CA ASP A 106 33.42 -16.93 17.70
C ASP A 106 34.67 -16.70 18.56
N TYR A 107 34.87 -15.48 19.07
CA TYR A 107 36.00 -15.18 19.96
C TYR A 107 35.95 -15.98 21.26
N VAL A 108 34.78 -16.09 21.89
CA VAL A 108 34.61 -16.89 23.12
C VAL A 108 34.87 -18.37 22.85
N ALA A 109 34.37 -18.92 21.74
CA ALA A 109 34.60 -20.31 21.35
C ALA A 109 36.10 -20.61 21.18
N MET A 110 36.84 -19.70 20.53
CA MET A 110 38.30 -19.83 20.39
C MET A 110 39.04 -19.80 21.72
N MET A 111 38.61 -18.98 22.69
CA MET A 111 39.23 -18.98 24.03
C MET A 111 38.93 -20.27 24.79
N THR A 112 37.72 -20.82 24.70
CA THR A 112 37.35 -22.05 25.39
C THR A 112 38.01 -23.31 24.81
N ASP A 113 38.29 -23.34 23.50
CA ASP A 113 39.01 -24.47 22.89
C ASP A 113 40.50 -24.46 23.23
N THR A 114 41.10 -23.29 23.43
CA THR A 114 42.53 -23.16 23.80
C THR A 114 42.82 -23.66 25.22
N ASP A 115 41.84 -23.59 26.13
CA ASP A 115 41.96 -24.05 27.51
C ASP A 115 41.80 -25.58 27.67
N MET A 116 41.31 -26.30 26.64
CA MET A 116 41.12 -27.77 26.69
C MET A 116 42.30 -28.60 26.15
N GLU A 117 43.23 -28.01 25.39
CA GLU A 117 44.39 -28.74 24.85
C GLU A 117 45.60 -28.81 25.81
N GLY A 118 45.45 -28.31 27.05
CA GLY A 118 46.52 -28.15 28.04
C GLY A 118 46.52 -29.11 29.24
N GLU A 119 45.66 -30.12 29.31
CA GLU A 119 45.67 -31.17 30.36
C GLU A 119 46.18 -32.54 29.88
#